data_AF-A0A3S1SQ23-F1
#
_entry.id   AF-A0A3S1SQ23-F1
#
_cell.length_a   1.000
_cell.length_b   1.000
_cell.length_c   1.000
_cell.angle_alpha   90.00
_cell.angle_beta   90.00
_cell.angle_gamma   90.00
#
_symmetry.space_group_name_H-M   'P 1'
#
loop_
_entity.id
_entity.type
_entity.pdbx_description
1 polymer ?
#
loop_
_entity_poly.entity_id
_entity_poly.type
_entity_poly.pdbx_seq_one_letter_code
_entity_poly.pdbx_strand_id
1 'polypeptide(L)'
;PGVGRKTANVVLNMAFGQHTMAVDTHILRIGNRLGLAPGKTPEQVEQGLLKIIPDEYMRHAHHWLILHGRYVCKARKPDCPACVIADICKAEVKTTDVPAPLVPIAPLDPVEEVQDRGGTAA
;
A
#
# COMPACT_ATOMS: atom_id res chain seq x y z
N PRO A 1 -1.41 32.36 -9.65
CA PRO A 1 -2.17 31.65 -8.58
C PRO A 1 -2.46 30.21 -9.00
N GLY A 2 -1.56 29.28 -8.67
CA GLY A 2 -1.46 27.98 -9.36
C GLY A 2 -0.98 26.83 -8.47
N VAL A 3 -1.50 26.74 -7.26
CA VAL A 3 -1.26 25.57 -6.41
C VAL A 3 -2.34 24.54 -6.72
N GLY A 4 -2.00 23.56 -7.56
CA GLY A 4 -2.87 22.41 -7.83
C GLY A 4 -2.96 21.49 -6.61
N ARG A 5 -4.01 20.65 -6.58
CA ARG A 5 -4.26 19.64 -5.52
C ARG A 5 -3.03 18.81 -5.16
N LYS A 6 -2.20 18.47 -6.14
CA LYS A 6 -0.95 17.72 -5.96
C LYS A 6 0.05 18.47 -5.08
N THR A 7 0.24 19.76 -5.32
CA THR A 7 1.16 20.60 -4.54
C THR A 7 0.63 20.83 -3.13
N ALA A 8 -0.69 20.99 -2.97
CA ALA A 8 -1.31 21.11 -1.65
C ALA A 8 -1.12 19.83 -0.79
N ASN A 9 -1.30 18.65 -1.39
CA ASN A 9 -1.10 17.37 -0.70
C ASN A 9 0.36 17.13 -0.31
N VAL A 10 1.32 17.57 -1.14
CA VAL A 10 2.75 17.49 -0.80
C VAL A 10 3.08 18.39 0.40
N VAL A 11 2.56 19.62 0.43
CA VAL A 11 2.77 20.54 1.55
C VAL A 11 2.12 20.02 2.83
N LEU A 12 0.90 19.49 2.76
CA LEU A 12 0.21 18.89 3.91
C LEU A 12 0.95 17.66 4.47
N ASN A 13 1.47 16.81 3.59
CA ASN A 13 2.24 15.64 3.99
C ASN A 13 3.56 16.03 4.67
N MET A 14 4.31 16.97 4.08
CA MET A 14 5.61 17.41 4.63
C MET A 14 5.50 18.27 5.90
N ALA A 15 4.47 19.13 6.00
CA ALA A 15 4.35 20.08 7.11
C ALA A 15 3.59 19.52 8.32
N PHE A 16 2.73 18.51 8.15
CA PHE A 16 1.83 18.05 9.22
C PHE A 16 1.87 16.54 9.49
N GLY A 17 2.76 15.79 8.85
CA GLY A 17 2.90 14.34 9.09
C GLY A 17 1.63 13.55 8.77
N GLN A 18 0.76 14.07 7.91
CA GLN A 18 -0.49 13.40 7.58
C GLN A 18 -0.20 12.14 6.77
N HIS A 19 -0.60 11.00 7.31
CA HIS A 19 -0.56 9.72 6.63
C HIS A 19 -1.40 9.79 5.35
N THR A 20 -0.76 10.00 4.20
CA THR A 20 -1.44 9.90 2.90
C THR A 20 -1.20 8.51 2.31
N MET A 21 -2.27 7.77 2.04
CA MET A 21 -2.20 6.51 1.31
C MET A 21 -2.17 6.82 -0.20
N ALA A 22 -0.99 6.92 -0.78
CA ALA A 22 -0.86 7.13 -2.22
C ALA A 22 -1.45 5.93 -2.98
N VAL A 23 -2.39 6.19 -3.90
CA VAL A 23 -3.04 5.16 -4.71
C VAL A 23 -2.52 5.23 -6.15
N ASP A 24 -1.80 4.20 -6.56
CA ASP A 24 -1.39 3.98 -7.95
C ASP A 24 -2.31 2.98 -8.66
N THR A 25 -1.94 2.55 -9.88
CA THR A 25 -2.73 1.57 -10.65
C THR A 25 -2.76 0.17 -10.01
N HIS A 26 -1.76 -0.19 -9.21
CA HIS A 26 -1.73 -1.47 -8.50
C HIS A 26 -2.67 -1.44 -7.29
N ILE A 27 -2.59 -0.37 -6.48
CA ILE A 27 -3.41 -0.18 -5.28
C ILE A 27 -4.88 0.05 -5.66
N LEU A 28 -5.16 0.84 -6.71
CA LEU A 28 -6.52 1.04 -7.23
C LEU A 28 -7.17 -0.30 -7.61
N ARG A 29 -6.42 -1.18 -8.29
CA ARG A 29 -6.91 -2.51 -8.67
C ARG A 29 -7.11 -3.41 -7.46
N ILE A 30 -6.17 -3.43 -6.52
CA ILE A 30 -6.27 -4.27 -5.31
C ILE A 30 -7.43 -3.81 -4.43
N GLY A 31 -7.56 -2.50 -4.18
CA GLY A 31 -8.62 -1.91 -3.38
C GLY A 31 -10.01 -2.34 -3.86
N ASN A 32 -10.20 -2.40 -5.18
CA ASN A 32 -11.43 -2.89 -5.79
C ASN A 32 -11.55 -4.43 -5.78
N ARG A 33 -10.50 -5.17 -6.16
CA ARG A 33 -10.52 -6.65 -6.22
C ARG A 33 -10.80 -7.30 -4.87
N LEU A 34 -10.19 -6.80 -3.81
CA LEU A 34 -10.35 -7.32 -2.46
C LEU A 34 -11.59 -6.75 -1.76
N GLY A 35 -12.21 -5.72 -2.32
CA GLY A 35 -13.28 -4.97 -1.67
C GLY A 35 -12.82 -4.17 -0.45
N LEU A 36 -11.51 -3.91 -0.31
CA LEU A 36 -10.95 -3.11 0.77
C LEU A 36 -11.45 -1.66 0.68
N ALA A 37 -11.33 -1.07 -0.50
CA ALA A 37 -11.76 0.30 -0.75
C ALA A 37 -12.27 0.41 -2.19
N PRO A 38 -13.53 0.00 -2.44
CA PRO A 38 -14.14 0.11 -3.76
C PRO A 38 -14.25 1.57 -4.20
N GLY A 39 -13.81 1.88 -5.42
CA GLY A 39 -13.78 3.25 -5.93
C GLY A 39 -13.35 3.31 -7.39
N LYS A 40 -13.93 4.24 -8.14
CA LYS A 40 -13.61 4.47 -9.55
C LYS A 40 -12.37 5.34 -9.74
N THR A 41 -12.04 6.16 -8.75
CA THR A 41 -10.90 7.08 -8.81
C THR A 41 -9.91 6.80 -7.69
N PRO A 42 -8.61 7.12 -7.89
CA PRO A 42 -7.60 7.00 -6.85
C PRO A 42 -7.99 7.67 -5.54
N GLU A 43 -8.65 8.83 -5.61
CA GLU A 43 -9.08 9.61 -4.45
C GLU A 43 -10.15 8.88 -3.64
N GLN A 44 -11.10 8.21 -4.30
CA GLN A 44 -12.12 7.42 -3.61
C GLN A 44 -11.51 6.23 -2.88
N VAL A 45 -10.56 5.55 -3.54
CA VAL A 45 -9.83 4.42 -2.93
C VAL A 45 -8.96 4.89 -1.78
N GLU A 46 -8.23 6.00 -1.92
CA GLU A 46 -7.42 6.60 -0.86
C GLU A 46 -8.27 6.86 0.40
N GLN A 47 -9.42 7.52 0.23
CA GLN A 47 -10.33 7.80 1.33
C GLN A 47 -10.92 6.53 1.96
N GLY A 48 -11.12 5.47 1.20
CA GLY A 48 -11.54 4.17 1.73
C GLY A 48 -10.42 3.52 2.55
N LEU A 49 -9.20 3.49 2.01
CA LEU A 49 -8.04 2.89 2.68
C LEU A 49 -7.69 3.62 3.98
N LEU A 50 -7.73 4.95 3.99
CA LEU A 50 -7.52 5.75 5.20
C LEU A 50 -8.51 5.45 6.33
N LYS A 51 -9.71 4.96 6.01
CA LYS A 51 -10.74 4.63 7.01
C LYS A 51 -10.60 3.23 7.61
N ILE A 52 -10.04 2.29 6.85
CA ILE A 52 -10.04 0.86 7.22
C ILE A 52 -8.69 0.38 7.74
N ILE A 53 -7.59 1.05 7.35
CA ILE A 53 -6.24 0.64 7.72
C ILE A 53 -5.92 1.27 9.07
N PRO A 54 -5.64 0.48 10.11
CA PRO A 54 -5.17 1.00 11.40
C PRO A 54 -3.86 1.79 11.25
N ASP A 55 -3.69 2.85 12.03
CA ASP A 55 -2.55 3.77 11.96
C ASP A 55 -1.19 3.07 12.07
N GLU A 56 -1.10 2.03 12.92
CA GLU A 56 0.11 1.23 13.11
C GLU A 56 0.62 0.55 11.82
N TYR A 57 -0.29 0.25 10.89
CA TYR A 57 0.05 -0.35 9.59
C TYR A 57 0.22 0.69 8.49
N MET A 58 -0.29 1.91 8.68
CA MET A 58 -0.41 2.92 7.62
C MET A 58 0.94 3.28 6.98
N ARG A 59 2.02 3.31 7.79
CA ARG A 59 3.40 3.55 7.32
C ARG A 59 3.84 2.56 6.25
N HIS A 60 3.51 1.27 6.42
CA HIS A 60 3.98 0.20 5.55
C HIS A 60 2.94 -0.31 4.56
N ALA A 61 1.66 -0.04 4.81
CA ALA A 61 0.55 -0.53 4.00
C ALA A 61 0.69 -0.14 2.52
N HIS A 62 1.14 1.09 2.22
CA HIS A 62 1.41 1.50 0.84
C HIS A 62 2.38 0.55 0.14
N HIS A 63 3.54 0.28 0.77
CA HIS A 63 4.56 -0.63 0.22
C HIS A 63 4.05 -2.06 0.10
N TRP A 64 3.31 -2.58 1.07
CA TRP A 64 2.76 -3.93 0.99
C TRP A 64 1.75 -4.08 -0.15
N LEU A 65 0.83 -3.12 -0.30
CA LEU A 65 -0.20 -3.17 -1.34
C LEU A 65 0.40 -3.00 -2.74
N ILE A 66 1.34 -2.06 -2.94
CA ILE A 66 1.99 -1.87 -4.25
C ILE A 66 2.81 -3.10 -4.66
N LEU A 67 3.60 -3.67 -3.74
CA LEU A 67 4.42 -4.86 -4.00
C LEU A 67 3.53 -6.06 -4.31
N HIS A 68 2.48 -6.26 -3.52
CA HIS A 68 1.51 -7.34 -3.78
C HIS A 68 0.86 -7.19 -5.15
N GLY A 69 0.46 -5.97 -5.54
CA GLY A 69 -0.17 -5.72 -6.83
C GLY A 69 0.79 -5.81 -8.01
N ARG A 70 2.07 -5.50 -7.79
CA ARG A 70 3.11 -5.59 -8.82
C ARG A 70 3.51 -7.03 -9.11
N TYR A 71 3.76 -7.82 -8.06
CA TYR A 71 4.40 -9.13 -8.21
C TYR A 71 3.40 -10.31 -8.19
N VAL A 72 2.31 -10.19 -7.42
CA VAL A 72 1.35 -11.29 -7.19
C VAL A 72 0.02 -11.02 -7.89
N CYS A 73 -0.72 -9.99 -7.47
CA CYS A 73 -2.05 -9.66 -7.97
C CYS A 73 -2.00 -8.85 -9.29
N LYS A 74 -1.32 -9.41 -10.29
CA LYS A 74 -1.08 -8.83 -11.62
C LYS A 74 -2.39 -8.55 -12.36
N ALA A 75 -2.38 -7.54 -13.25
CA ALA A 75 -3.59 -7.05 -13.90
C ALA A 75 -4.29 -8.09 -14.79
N ARG A 76 -3.54 -8.79 -15.64
CA ARG A 76 -4.11 -9.75 -16.60
C ARG A 76 -4.26 -11.17 -16.03
N LYS A 77 -3.17 -11.73 -15.50
CA LYS A 77 -3.12 -13.09 -14.94
C LYS A 77 -2.57 -13.01 -13.51
N PRO A 78 -3.45 -12.89 -12.48
CA PRO A 78 -3.00 -12.86 -11.09
C PRO A 78 -2.37 -14.21 -10.72
N ASP A 79 -1.38 -14.16 -9.84
CA ASP A 79 -0.64 -15.32 -9.36
C ASP A 79 -1.23 -15.82 -8.04
N CYS A 80 -2.50 -16.25 -8.06
CA CYS A 80 -3.20 -16.63 -6.84
C CYS A 80 -2.53 -17.78 -6.06
N PRO A 81 -1.88 -18.78 -6.68
CA PRO A 81 -1.10 -19.78 -5.95
C PRO A 81 0.08 -19.21 -5.15
N ALA A 82 0.58 -18.03 -5.52
CA ALA A 82 1.62 -17.30 -4.79
C ALA A 82 1.04 -16.24 -3.83
N CYS A 83 -0.28 -16.17 -3.67
CA CYS A 83 -0.96 -15.17 -2.85
C CYS A 83 -1.16 -15.67 -1.42
N VAL A 84 -0.55 -14.97 -0.45
CA VAL A 84 -0.66 -15.31 0.99
C VAL A 84 -2.03 -15.03 1.61
N ILE A 85 -2.93 -14.39 0.86
CA ILE A 85 -4.31 -14.06 1.28
C ILE A 85 -5.36 -14.69 0.36
N ALA A 86 -5.02 -15.75 -0.38
CA ALA A 86 -5.92 -16.35 -1.37
C ALA A 86 -7.22 -16.88 -0.75
N ASP A 87 -7.13 -17.42 0.46
CA ASP A 87 -8.24 -17.93 1.27
C ASP A 87 -9.27 -16.85 1.64
N ILE A 88 -8.81 -15.62 1.88
CA ILE A 88 -9.69 -14.48 2.22
C ILE A 88 -9.95 -13.54 1.03
N CYS A 89 -9.40 -13.85 -0.15
CA CYS A 89 -9.53 -13.03 -1.35
C CYS A 89 -10.93 -13.13 -1.95
N LYS A 90 -11.58 -11.97 -2.12
CA LYS A 90 -12.93 -11.82 -2.71
C LYS A 90 -12.94 -11.55 -4.21
N ALA A 91 -11.77 -11.55 -4.87
CA ALA A 91 -11.68 -11.20 -6.28
C ALA A 91 -12.30 -12.29 -7.16
N GLU A 92 -13.21 -11.93 -8.05
CA GLU A 92 -13.84 -12.87 -9.01
C GLU A 92 -12.81 -13.56 -9.92
N VAL A 93 -11.71 -12.87 -10.23
CA VAL A 93 -10.64 -13.37 -11.11
C VAL A 93 -9.65 -14.32 -10.40
N LYS A 94 -9.89 -14.68 -9.14
CA LYS A 94 -8.98 -15.57 -8.40
C LYS A 94 -8.97 -16.97 -9.02
N THR A 95 -7.83 -17.65 -8.95
CA THR A 95 -7.65 -18.99 -9.54
C THR A 95 -7.49 -20.11 -8.50
N THR A 96 -7.41 -19.76 -7.21
CA THR A 96 -7.35 -20.72 -6.10
C THR A 96 -7.80 -20.05 -4.81
N ASP A 97 -8.29 -20.85 -3.88
CA ASP A 97 -8.61 -20.48 -2.50
C ASP A 97 -7.55 -20.95 -1.50
N VAL A 98 -6.49 -21.62 -1.99
CA VAL A 98 -5.38 -22.09 -1.16
C VAL A 98 -4.32 -20.99 -1.07
N PRO A 99 -4.00 -20.46 0.13
CA PRO A 99 -3.01 -19.41 0.29
C PRO A 99 -1.60 -19.98 0.17
N ALA A 100 -0.68 -19.16 -0.34
CA ALA A 100 0.74 -19.48 -0.30
C ALA A 100 1.21 -19.58 1.15
N PRO A 101 2.13 -20.52 1.47
CA PRO A 101 2.65 -20.65 2.82
C PRO A 101 3.42 -19.39 3.21
N LEU A 102 3.25 -18.96 4.46
CA LEU A 102 4.08 -17.91 5.05
C LEU A 102 5.48 -18.50 5.30
N VAL A 103 6.44 -18.05 4.52
CA VAL A 103 7.85 -18.44 4.67
C VAL A 103 8.55 -17.34 5.47
N PRO A 104 9.13 -17.65 6.66
CA PRO A 104 9.96 -16.70 7.37
C PRO A 104 11.12 -16.26 6.47
N ILE A 105 11.25 -14.96 6.26
CA ILE A 105 12.50 -14.41 5.74
C ILE A 105 13.57 -14.61 6.81
N ALA A 106 14.81 -14.89 6.39
CA ALA A 106 15.94 -14.85 7.30
C ALA A 106 15.91 -13.51 8.07
N PRO A 107 16.39 -13.47 9.33
CA PRO A 107 16.45 -12.24 10.08
C PRO A 107 17.07 -11.16 9.21
N LEU A 108 16.35 -10.07 9.02
CA LEU A 108 16.97 -8.88 8.46
C LEU A 108 18.03 -8.48 9.47
N ASP A 109 19.26 -8.28 9.01
CA ASP A 109 20.31 -7.72 9.86
C ASP A 109 19.75 -6.47 10.57
N PRO A 110 20.14 -6.22 11.83
CA PRO A 110 19.65 -5.07 12.57
C PRO A 110 19.76 -3.83 11.69
N VAL A 111 18.63 -3.16 11.46
CA VAL A 111 18.63 -1.86 10.81
C VAL A 111 19.40 -0.96 11.74
N GLU A 112 20.66 -0.64 11.41
CA GLU A 112 21.40 0.39 12.14
C GLU A 112 20.52 1.63 12.16
N GLU A 113 20.15 2.09 13.36
CA GLU A 113 19.43 3.35 13.53
C GLU A 113 20.24 4.41 12.76
N VAL A 114 19.65 4.92 11.67
CA VAL A 114 20.22 6.06 10.95
C VAL A 114 20.16 7.22 11.91
N GLN A 115 21.24 7.39 12.67
CA GLN A 115 21.43 8.46 13.61
C GLN A 115 21.32 9.76 12.80
N ASP A 116 20.27 10.52 13.08
CA ASP A 116 20.02 11.85 12.56
C ASP A 116 21.33 12.64 12.66
N ARG A 117 22.03 12.80 11.53
CA ARG A 117 23.15 13.71 11.43
C ARG A 117 22.53 15.10 11.40
N GLY A 118 22.16 15.57 12.60
CA GLY A 118 21.91 16.96 12.90
C GLY A 118 23.14 17.75 12.51
N GLY A 119 23.13 18.24 11.27
CA GLY A 119 24.04 19.27 10.81
C GLY A 119 23.65 20.56 11.49
N THR A 120 24.26 20.83 12.64
CA THR A 120 24.30 22.16 13.25
C THR A 120 24.76 23.16 12.20
N ALA A 121 23.92 24.18 11.98
CA ALA A 121 24.30 25.41 11.31
C ALA A 121 25.50 26.03 12.04
N ALA A 122 26.55 26.34 11.28
CA ALA A 122 27.59 27.31 11.61
C ALA A 122 27.80 28.20 10.39
#